data_AF-A0A7C8BSR3-F1
#
_entry.id   AF-A0A7C8BSR3-F1
#
_cell.length_a   1.000
_cell.length_b   1.000
_cell.length_c   1.000
_cell.angle_alpha   90.00
_cell.angle_beta   90.00
_cell.angle_gamma   90.00
#
_symmetry.space_group_name_H-M   'P 1'
#
loop_
_entity.id
_entity.type
_entity.pdbx_description
1 polymer ?
#
loop_
_entity_poly.entity_id
_entity_poly.type
_entity_poly.pdbx_seq_one_letter_code
_entity_poly.pdbx_strand_id
1 'polypeptide(L)'
;MADYQCVFKRVEKKHRLGATERRAVEAAAREGGPMAVDAYGRTRITSLYVDTPDRAMIARSVEKPLYKEKLRLRAYGEAAGVALMTAFGAGPARREPDGVEMVRHEIGGGEPVRREIGGGEPVRREAGGAPLSDGEVEARAASALAAAGLSAAPTVFFGIKKKFKGIVHKRRLALTLPAALAFVSGLPYEQAWARWPVADGSEEGGLAPGARQIARELTAAMDRWLPLVPSMGIACDREAWAYAAADAFEGGDGTGGRGGIKAAGSFDLAPRSAFDAARRPVFDPGLRLTFDDGLVYLDCHQPKAPWLPIIASDEAILEIKSAGPYPPWLVTMLSTHRIYSASFTKYGSAYQLAHCGHNGKKWTKVGRVSSRASLG
;
A
#
# COMPACT_ATOMS: atom_id res chain seq x y z
N MET A 1 17.28 -35.13 14.83
CA MET A 1 17.40 -33.85 15.55
C MET A 1 16.27 -32.97 15.05
N ALA A 2 15.51 -32.39 15.99
CA ALA A 2 14.25 -31.70 15.72
C ALA A 2 14.38 -30.61 14.64
N ASP A 3 13.55 -30.68 13.60
CA ASP A 3 13.35 -29.60 12.66
C ASP A 3 12.75 -28.40 13.40
N TYR A 4 13.65 -27.52 13.81
CA TYR A 4 13.32 -26.24 14.42
C TYR A 4 12.70 -25.36 13.33
N GLN A 5 11.37 -25.36 13.21
CA GLN A 5 10.67 -24.32 12.45
C GLN A 5 10.85 -22.97 13.17
N CYS A 6 11.90 -22.24 12.82
CA CYS A 6 12.03 -20.84 13.18
C CYS A 6 10.94 -20.04 12.46
N VAL A 7 9.85 -19.74 13.18
CA VAL A 7 8.91 -18.68 12.79
C VAL A 7 9.67 -17.35 12.87
N PHE A 8 10.39 -17.00 11.79
CA PHE A 8 11.10 -15.73 11.71
C PHE A 8 10.10 -14.57 11.59
N LYS A 9 10.06 -13.69 12.60
CA LYS A 9 9.29 -12.44 12.53
C LYS A 9 9.93 -11.56 11.46
N ARG A 10 9.23 -11.36 10.34
CA ARG A 10 9.65 -10.40 9.30
C ARG A 10 9.68 -8.99 9.88
N VAL A 11 10.81 -8.31 9.74
CA VAL A 11 10.99 -6.91 10.10
C VAL A 11 10.68 -6.04 8.89
N GLU A 12 9.85 -5.02 9.09
CA GLU A 12 9.50 -4.01 8.08
C GLU A 12 10.08 -2.65 8.52
N LYS A 13 11.09 -2.16 7.81
CA LYS A 13 11.68 -0.83 8.04
C LYS A 13 11.34 0.11 6.89
N LYS A 14 11.11 1.38 7.22
CA LYS A 14 10.80 2.44 6.26
C LYS A 14 11.88 3.50 6.28
N HIS A 15 12.20 4.00 5.09
CA HIS A 15 13.24 4.99 4.83
C HIS A 15 12.66 6.03 3.88
N ARG A 16 13.02 7.29 4.08
CA ARG A 16 12.72 8.38 3.15
C ARG A 16 13.96 8.59 2.31
N LEU A 17 13.80 8.59 0.99
CA LEU A 17 14.88 8.72 0.03
C LEU A 17 14.64 9.94 -0.85
N GLY A 18 15.69 10.73 -1.10
CA GLY A 18 15.70 11.64 -2.25
C GLY A 18 16.02 10.90 -3.56
N ALA A 19 15.87 11.59 -4.70
CA ALA A 19 16.07 11.00 -6.02
C ALA A 19 17.45 10.33 -6.21
N THR A 20 18.52 10.95 -5.70
CA THR A 20 19.89 10.38 -5.79
C THR A 20 20.05 9.13 -4.94
N GLU A 21 19.54 9.13 -3.72
CA GLU A 21 19.59 7.95 -2.83
C GLU A 21 18.78 6.80 -3.40
N ARG A 22 17.61 7.07 -3.98
CA ARG A 22 16.79 6.07 -4.67
C ARG A 22 17.56 5.40 -5.81
N ARG A 23 18.14 6.19 -6.73
CA ARG A 23 18.92 5.65 -7.86
C ARG A 23 20.08 4.79 -7.37
N ALA A 24 20.76 5.19 -6.31
CA ALA A 24 21.85 4.41 -5.74
C ALA A 24 21.36 3.07 -5.17
N VAL A 25 20.25 3.05 -4.44
CA VAL A 25 19.66 1.81 -3.92
C VAL A 25 19.22 0.88 -5.06
N GLU A 26 18.61 1.41 -6.12
CA GLU A 26 18.22 0.62 -7.29
C GLU A 26 19.43 0.02 -8.01
N ALA A 27 20.50 0.80 -8.23
CA ALA A 27 21.74 0.31 -8.83
C ALA A 27 22.36 -0.80 -7.98
N ALA A 28 22.49 -0.58 -6.66
CA ALA A 28 23.02 -1.58 -5.74
C ALA A 28 22.16 -2.86 -5.68
N ALA A 29 20.83 -2.73 -5.78
CA ALA A 29 19.91 -3.86 -5.80
C ALA A 29 20.03 -4.70 -7.08
N ARG A 30 20.25 -4.06 -8.25
CA ARG A 30 20.47 -4.75 -9.53
C ARG A 30 21.84 -5.43 -9.58
N GLU A 31 22.89 -4.68 -9.25
CA GLU A 31 24.29 -5.10 -9.46
C GLU A 31 24.80 -6.01 -8.33
N GLY A 32 24.47 -5.68 -7.08
CA GLY A 32 24.94 -6.43 -5.90
C GLY A 32 23.90 -7.39 -5.30
N GLY A 33 22.62 -7.23 -5.64
CA GLY A 33 21.49 -7.86 -4.97
C GLY A 33 20.69 -8.88 -5.78
N PRO A 34 21.16 -9.34 -6.94
CA PRO A 34 20.33 -9.77 -8.10
C PRO A 34 18.81 -9.54 -7.96
N MET A 35 18.38 -8.32 -7.61
CA MET A 35 16.97 -7.99 -7.45
C MET A 35 16.43 -7.40 -8.73
N ALA A 36 15.20 -7.75 -9.07
CA ALA A 36 14.45 -7.20 -10.17
C ALA A 36 13.08 -6.71 -9.70
N VAL A 37 12.46 -5.87 -10.52
CA VAL A 37 11.05 -5.52 -10.34
C VAL A 37 10.22 -6.81 -10.40
N ASP A 38 9.34 -7.00 -9.41
CA ASP A 38 8.53 -8.20 -9.31
C ASP A 38 7.40 -8.22 -10.36
N ALA A 39 6.67 -9.34 -10.43
CA ALA A 39 5.59 -9.53 -11.40
C ALA A 39 4.44 -8.50 -11.29
N TYR A 40 4.32 -7.77 -10.17
CA TYR A 40 3.32 -6.71 -10.02
C TYR A 40 3.80 -5.37 -10.59
N GLY A 41 5.07 -5.25 -10.94
CA GLY A 41 5.59 -4.08 -11.64
C GLY A 41 5.41 -2.78 -10.85
N ARG A 42 5.20 -1.70 -11.61
CA ARG A 42 4.78 -0.40 -11.09
C ARG A 42 3.26 -0.32 -11.09
N THR A 43 2.67 -0.17 -9.90
CA THR A 43 1.21 -0.16 -9.72
C THR A 43 0.74 1.07 -8.94
N ARG A 44 -0.29 1.76 -9.44
CA ARG A 44 -1.02 2.78 -8.69
C ARG A 44 -1.81 2.13 -7.56
N ILE A 45 -1.62 2.61 -6.33
CA ILE A 45 -2.36 2.14 -5.17
C ILE A 45 -3.13 3.30 -4.57
N THR A 46 -4.46 3.17 -4.50
CA THR A 46 -5.34 4.11 -3.81
C THR A 46 -5.93 3.43 -2.58
N SER A 47 -5.79 4.05 -1.41
CA SER A 47 -6.35 3.57 -0.16
C SER A 47 -7.27 4.63 0.44
N LEU A 48 -8.53 4.28 0.69
CA LEU A 48 -9.48 5.09 1.44
C LEU A 48 -9.51 4.62 2.89
N TYR A 49 -9.19 5.51 3.83
CA TYR A 49 -9.32 5.25 5.26
C TYR A 49 -10.71 5.69 5.72
N VAL A 50 -11.34 4.84 6.54
CA VAL A 50 -12.58 5.17 7.25
C VAL A 50 -12.26 5.35 8.73
N ASP A 51 -12.88 6.35 9.34
CA ASP A 51 -12.64 6.76 10.72
C ASP A 51 -13.91 7.44 11.25
N THR A 52 -13.91 7.83 12.52
CA THR A 52 -14.96 8.67 13.07
C THR A 52 -14.91 10.08 12.45
N PRO A 53 -16.02 10.85 12.47
CA PRO A 53 -16.03 12.23 11.99
C PRO A 53 -14.98 13.14 12.65
N ASP A 54 -14.59 12.87 13.89
CA ASP A 54 -13.53 13.57 14.63
C ASP A 54 -12.15 12.91 14.49
N ARG A 55 -12.02 11.85 13.69
CA ARG A 55 -10.77 11.12 13.41
C ARG A 55 -10.10 10.53 14.65
N ALA A 56 -10.91 10.03 15.59
CA ALA A 56 -10.46 9.49 16.86
C ALA A 56 -9.52 8.28 16.71
N MET A 57 -9.72 7.41 15.70
CA MET A 57 -8.88 6.22 15.52
C MET A 57 -7.45 6.61 15.11
N ILE A 58 -7.29 7.57 14.19
CA ILE A 58 -5.96 8.04 13.77
C ILE A 58 -5.29 8.93 14.80
N ALA A 59 -6.03 9.82 15.46
CA ALA A 59 -5.51 10.66 16.54
C ALA A 59 -4.88 9.78 17.63
N ARG A 60 -5.67 8.81 18.13
CA ARG A 60 -5.19 7.79 19.07
C ARG A 60 -4.04 6.95 18.50
N SER A 61 -4.06 6.59 17.21
CA SER A 61 -2.97 5.82 16.61
C SER A 61 -1.62 6.58 16.60
N VAL A 62 -1.64 7.91 16.51
CA VAL A 62 -0.44 8.77 16.46
C VAL A 62 0.24 8.85 17.84
N GLU A 63 -0.52 8.74 18.92
CA GLU A 63 -0.03 8.65 20.31
C GLU A 63 0.73 7.35 20.60
N LYS A 64 0.67 6.38 19.68
CA LYS A 64 1.33 5.06 19.78
C LYS A 64 0.92 4.26 21.05
N PRO A 65 -0.38 4.10 21.34
CA PRO A 65 -0.85 3.25 22.43
C PRO A 65 -0.46 1.78 22.21
N LEU A 66 -0.60 0.99 23.28
CA LEU A 66 -0.35 -0.45 23.29
C LEU A 66 -1.14 -1.20 22.20
N TYR A 67 -2.41 -0.83 22.06
CA TYR A 67 -3.33 -1.35 21.05
C TYR A 67 -3.76 -0.22 20.10
N LYS A 68 -3.66 -0.46 18.80
CA LYS A 68 -4.24 0.41 17.78
C LYS A 68 -4.71 -0.40 16.58
N GLU A 69 -5.74 0.09 15.92
CA GLU A 69 -6.25 -0.47 14.69
C GLU A 69 -6.44 0.59 13.63
N LYS A 70 -6.54 0.15 12.37
CA LYS A 70 -6.82 0.99 11.21
C LYS A 70 -7.70 0.22 10.25
N LEU A 71 -8.76 0.86 9.79
CA LEU A 71 -9.62 0.38 8.72
C LEU A 71 -9.27 1.07 7.41
N ARG A 72 -9.21 0.32 6.32
CA ARG A 72 -8.96 0.89 4.99
C ARG A 72 -9.52 0.03 3.88
N LEU A 73 -10.12 0.68 2.90
CA LEU A 73 -10.40 0.11 1.59
C LEU A 73 -9.22 0.42 0.68
N ARG A 74 -8.87 -0.51 -0.21
CA ARG A 74 -7.77 -0.34 -1.16
C ARG A 74 -8.13 -0.87 -2.53
N ALA A 75 -7.85 -0.07 -3.55
CA ALA A 75 -7.90 -0.47 -4.95
C ALA A 75 -6.48 -0.42 -5.56
N TYR A 76 -6.26 -1.25 -6.58
CA TYR A 76 -5.03 -1.30 -7.37
C TYR A 76 -5.37 -0.92 -8.81
N GLY A 77 -4.56 -0.06 -9.41
CA GLY A 77 -4.84 0.56 -10.70
C GLY A 77 -5.49 1.93 -10.57
N GLU A 78 -5.27 2.78 -11.56
CA GLU A 78 -5.74 4.17 -11.57
C GLU A 78 -7.26 4.26 -11.64
N ALA A 79 -7.88 3.63 -12.65
CA ALA A 79 -9.32 3.61 -12.82
C ALA A 79 -10.04 3.01 -11.60
N ALA A 80 -9.52 1.92 -11.02
CA ALA A 80 -10.08 1.32 -9.81
C ALA A 80 -9.98 2.26 -8.60
N GLY A 81 -8.90 3.04 -8.49
CA GLY A 81 -8.74 4.09 -7.48
C GLY A 81 -9.74 5.24 -7.65
N VAL A 82 -9.96 5.70 -8.89
CA VAL A 82 -10.99 6.70 -9.23
C VAL A 82 -12.37 6.19 -8.79
N ALA A 83 -12.74 4.97 -9.21
CA ALA A 83 -14.02 4.37 -8.87
C ALA A 83 -14.20 4.23 -7.34
N LEU A 84 -13.18 3.77 -6.61
CA LEU A 84 -13.24 3.65 -5.15
C LEU A 84 -13.51 5.01 -4.49
N MET A 85 -12.79 6.06 -4.87
CA MET A 85 -12.96 7.38 -4.25
C MET A 85 -14.33 7.96 -4.57
N THR A 86 -14.74 7.93 -5.85
CA THR A 86 -16.02 8.47 -6.31
C THR A 86 -17.21 7.76 -5.65
N ALA A 87 -17.20 6.42 -5.57
CA ALA A 87 -18.29 5.64 -4.97
C ALA A 87 -18.55 6.01 -3.50
N PHE A 88 -17.49 6.36 -2.76
CA PHE A 88 -17.55 6.74 -1.35
C PHE A 88 -17.77 8.25 -1.13
N GLY A 89 -18.05 9.02 -2.19
CA GLY A 89 -18.32 10.46 -2.10
C GLY A 89 -17.07 11.33 -1.94
N ALA A 90 -15.89 10.84 -2.33
CA ALA A 90 -14.64 11.58 -2.30
C ALA A 90 -14.10 11.87 -3.70
N GLY A 91 -13.41 13.00 -3.86
CA GLY A 91 -12.81 13.40 -5.14
C GLY A 91 -11.75 12.40 -5.62
N PRO A 92 -11.73 12.03 -6.91
CA PRO A 92 -10.76 11.07 -7.43
C PRO A 92 -9.34 11.64 -7.48
N ALA A 93 -8.34 10.79 -7.26
CA ALA A 93 -6.94 11.14 -7.49
C ALA A 93 -6.66 11.11 -9.00
N ARG A 94 -6.86 12.22 -9.71
CA ARG A 94 -6.51 12.34 -11.13
C ARG A 94 -5.07 12.83 -11.28
N ARG A 95 -4.35 12.27 -12.24
CA ARG A 95 -3.14 12.89 -12.81
C ARG A 95 -3.57 13.82 -13.94
N GLU A 96 -2.92 14.96 -14.08
CA GLU A 96 -2.98 15.70 -15.35
C GLU A 96 -2.33 14.82 -16.45
N PRO A 97 -2.84 14.83 -17.69
CA PRO A 97 -2.45 13.89 -18.76
C PRO A 97 -0.96 13.87 -19.09
N ASP A 98 -0.22 14.92 -18.77
CA ASP A 98 1.13 15.15 -19.30
C ASP A 98 2.26 14.78 -18.35
N GLY A 99 1.97 14.09 -17.24
CA GLY A 99 3.00 13.39 -16.48
C GLY A 99 4.15 14.23 -15.92
N VAL A 100 4.12 15.56 -15.93
CA VAL A 100 5.08 16.45 -15.25
C VAL A 100 4.39 17.78 -14.94
N GLU A 101 3.78 17.88 -13.75
CA GLU A 101 3.96 18.99 -12.81
C GLU A 101 3.07 18.73 -11.60
N MET A 102 3.71 18.45 -10.47
CA MET A 102 3.11 18.78 -9.18
C MET A 102 3.01 20.29 -9.15
N VAL A 103 1.79 20.83 -9.13
CA VAL A 103 1.52 22.27 -9.04
C VAL A 103 2.50 22.88 -8.04
N ARG A 104 3.49 23.64 -8.55
CA ARG A 104 4.20 24.62 -7.73
C ARG A 104 3.16 25.65 -7.36
N HIS A 105 2.61 25.55 -6.15
CA HIS A 105 1.93 26.69 -5.57
C HIS A 105 3.01 27.71 -5.17
N GLU A 106 3.33 28.60 -6.11
CA GLU A 106 3.45 30.00 -5.73
C GLU A 106 2.05 30.48 -5.35
N ILE A 107 1.94 31.14 -4.21
CA ILE A 107 0.69 31.72 -3.71
C ILE A 107 0.38 32.91 -4.64
N GLY A 108 -0.41 32.70 -5.68
CA GLY A 108 -0.84 33.72 -6.63
C GLY A 108 -2.24 33.40 -7.17
N GLY A 109 -3.19 34.32 -6.95
CA GLY A 109 -4.60 34.14 -7.23
C GLY A 109 -4.92 33.90 -8.71
N GLY A 110 -5.51 32.75 -9.00
CA GLY A 110 -6.24 32.47 -10.23
C GLY A 110 -7.32 31.43 -9.93
N GLU A 111 -8.57 31.71 -10.30
CA GLU A 111 -9.69 30.80 -10.05
C GLU A 111 -9.53 29.51 -10.86
N PRO A 112 -9.60 28.32 -10.23
CA PRO A 112 -9.61 27.07 -10.96
C PRO A 112 -10.98 26.85 -11.61
N VAL A 113 -10.97 26.48 -12.89
CA VAL A 113 -12.15 26.11 -13.67
C VAL A 113 -12.86 24.94 -12.99
N ARG A 114 -14.02 25.22 -12.39
CA ARG A 114 -14.88 24.23 -11.72
C ARG A 114 -15.69 23.46 -12.76
N ARG A 115 -15.37 22.19 -12.99
CA ARG A 115 -16.35 21.23 -13.51
C ARG A 115 -16.99 20.51 -12.33
N GLU A 116 -18.31 20.50 -12.27
CA GLU A 116 -19.08 19.81 -11.24
C GLU A 116 -18.81 18.30 -11.31
N ILE A 117 -18.04 17.79 -10.36
CA ILE A 117 -17.90 16.35 -10.15
C ILE A 117 -19.11 15.93 -9.30
N GLY A 118 -20.08 15.27 -9.93
CA GLY A 118 -21.25 14.68 -9.28
C GLY A 118 -20.83 13.59 -8.31
N GLY A 119 -20.56 13.96 -7.06
CA GLY A 119 -20.36 13.03 -5.95
C GLY A 119 -21.56 13.12 -5.01
N GLY A 120 -22.29 12.02 -4.87
CA GLY A 120 -23.32 11.89 -3.84
C GLY A 120 -22.75 12.03 -2.42
N GLU A 121 -23.61 12.16 -1.42
CA GLU A 121 -23.21 12.33 -0.02
C GLU A 121 -22.21 11.23 0.41
N PRO A 122 -21.15 11.56 1.19
CA PRO A 122 -20.19 10.56 1.66
C PRO A 122 -20.88 9.39 2.36
N VAL A 123 -20.41 8.17 2.10
CA VAL A 123 -20.98 6.97 2.74
C VAL A 123 -20.78 7.08 4.24
N ARG A 124 -21.85 6.89 5.02
CA ARG A 124 -21.83 6.97 6.47
C ARG A 124 -22.40 5.69 7.07
N ARG A 125 -21.81 5.21 8.17
CA ARG A 125 -22.32 4.09 8.96
C ARG A 125 -22.62 4.60 10.36
N GLU A 126 -23.88 4.53 10.75
CA GLU A 126 -24.40 5.00 12.04
C GLU A 126 -24.77 3.84 12.96
N ALA A 127 -24.79 4.08 14.26
CA ALA A 127 -25.35 3.13 15.22
C ALA A 127 -26.87 3.01 15.02
N GLY A 128 -27.35 1.81 14.69
CA GLY A 128 -28.76 1.58 14.36
C GLY A 128 -29.21 2.17 13.01
N GLY A 129 -28.29 2.73 12.22
CA GLY A 129 -28.59 3.21 10.87
C GLY A 129 -28.86 2.07 9.91
N ALA A 130 -29.84 2.26 9.02
CA ALA A 130 -30.06 1.32 7.92
C ALA A 130 -28.85 1.34 6.96
N PRO A 131 -28.43 0.18 6.41
CA PRO A 131 -27.47 0.16 5.31
C PRO A 131 -28.04 0.86 4.07
N LEU A 132 -27.16 1.21 3.13
CA LEU A 132 -27.60 1.69 1.81
C LEU A 132 -28.53 0.66 1.17
N SER A 133 -29.59 1.13 0.54
CA SER A 133 -30.46 0.27 -0.26
C SER A 133 -29.74 -0.26 -1.50
N ASP A 134 -30.23 -1.37 -2.06
CA ASP A 134 -29.62 -1.99 -3.25
C ASP A 134 -29.57 -1.00 -4.42
N GLY A 135 -30.63 -0.20 -4.63
CA GLY A 135 -30.68 0.85 -5.65
C GLY A 135 -29.66 1.99 -5.42
N GLU A 136 -29.42 2.39 -4.17
CA GLU A 136 -28.38 3.38 -3.86
C GLU A 136 -26.96 2.82 -4.09
N VAL A 137 -26.73 1.56 -3.74
CA VAL A 137 -25.46 0.87 -3.97
C VAL A 137 -25.18 0.79 -5.47
N GLU A 138 -26.17 0.37 -6.27
CA GLU A 138 -26.07 0.26 -7.72
C GLU A 138 -25.87 1.62 -8.39
N ALA A 139 -26.62 2.64 -7.99
CA ALA A 139 -26.48 3.99 -8.53
C ALA A 139 -25.08 4.58 -8.25
N ARG A 140 -24.58 4.42 -7.02
CA ARG A 140 -23.22 4.87 -6.64
C ARG A 140 -22.14 4.09 -7.41
N ALA A 141 -22.28 2.77 -7.53
CA ALA A 141 -21.36 1.95 -8.28
C ALA A 141 -21.35 2.36 -9.76
N ALA A 142 -22.52 2.49 -10.41
CA ALA A 142 -22.64 2.89 -11.81
C ALA A 142 -22.01 4.27 -12.07
N SER A 143 -22.29 5.26 -11.22
CA SER A 143 -21.68 6.59 -11.29
C SER A 143 -20.15 6.53 -11.17
N ALA A 144 -19.64 5.73 -10.24
CA ALA A 144 -18.21 5.54 -10.03
C ALA A 144 -17.51 4.84 -11.21
N LEU A 145 -18.15 3.82 -11.81
CA LEU A 145 -17.65 3.12 -12.99
C LEU A 145 -17.59 4.08 -14.19
N ALA A 146 -18.65 4.88 -14.40
CA ALA A 146 -18.70 5.89 -15.46
C ALA A 146 -17.59 6.94 -15.27
N ALA A 147 -17.40 7.45 -14.06
CA ALA A 147 -16.35 8.43 -13.75
C ALA A 147 -14.92 7.89 -13.95
N ALA A 148 -14.75 6.57 -13.84
CA ALA A 148 -13.49 5.86 -13.99
C ALA A 148 -13.27 5.26 -15.41
N GLY A 149 -14.27 5.32 -16.29
CA GLY A 149 -14.21 4.68 -17.60
C GLY A 149 -14.13 3.15 -17.54
N LEU A 150 -14.73 2.52 -16.52
CA LEU A 150 -14.72 1.07 -16.32
C LEU A 150 -16.02 0.42 -16.81
N SER A 151 -15.91 -0.71 -17.50
CA SER A 151 -17.05 -1.54 -17.90
C SER A 151 -17.48 -2.56 -16.84
N ALA A 152 -16.61 -2.85 -15.87
CA ALA A 152 -16.86 -3.82 -14.80
C ALA A 152 -16.42 -3.28 -13.43
N ALA A 153 -17.09 -3.73 -12.37
CA ALA A 153 -16.80 -3.28 -11.03
C ALA A 153 -15.41 -3.77 -10.56
N PRO A 154 -14.51 -2.86 -10.14
CA PRO A 154 -13.18 -3.27 -9.71
C PRO A 154 -13.23 -4.01 -8.37
N THR A 155 -12.22 -4.83 -8.13
CA THR A 155 -12.00 -5.44 -6.81
C THR A 155 -11.46 -4.41 -5.81
N VAL A 156 -12.13 -4.31 -4.66
CA VAL A 156 -11.73 -3.49 -3.52
C VAL A 156 -11.33 -4.40 -2.37
N PHE A 157 -10.17 -4.10 -1.78
CA PHE A 157 -9.65 -4.82 -0.63
C PHE A 157 -9.97 -4.07 0.66
N PHE A 158 -11.02 -4.47 1.37
CA PHE A 158 -11.33 -3.91 2.69
C PHE A 158 -10.53 -4.65 3.76
N GLY A 159 -9.71 -3.93 4.51
CA GLY A 159 -8.80 -4.55 5.46
C GLY A 159 -8.66 -3.82 6.77
N ILE A 160 -8.29 -4.60 7.78
CA ILE A 160 -7.98 -4.15 9.12
C ILE A 160 -6.50 -4.40 9.42
N LYS A 161 -5.86 -3.42 10.04
CA LYS A 161 -4.50 -3.53 10.57
C LYS A 161 -4.55 -3.29 12.07
N LYS A 162 -4.43 -4.34 12.88
CA LYS A 162 -4.31 -4.28 14.34
C LYS A 162 -2.83 -4.29 14.73
N LYS A 163 -2.46 -3.53 15.75
CA LYS A 163 -1.12 -3.58 16.36
C LYS A 163 -1.27 -3.67 17.86
N PHE A 164 -0.74 -4.72 18.46
CA PHE A 164 -0.73 -4.95 19.91
C PHE A 164 0.69 -5.26 20.38
N LYS A 165 1.19 -4.54 21.39
CA LYS A 165 2.54 -4.74 21.96
C LYS A 165 3.64 -4.85 20.88
N GLY A 166 3.56 -3.99 19.85
CA GLY A 166 4.54 -4.00 18.75
C GLY A 166 4.21 -4.96 17.60
N ILE A 167 3.41 -6.01 17.84
CA ILE A 167 3.07 -7.05 16.85
C ILE A 167 1.91 -6.56 15.98
N VAL A 168 2.05 -6.69 14.67
CA VAL A 168 1.07 -6.24 13.68
C VAL A 168 0.34 -7.45 13.09
N HIS A 169 -0.99 -7.41 13.12
CA HIS A 169 -1.86 -8.36 12.44
C HIS A 169 -2.64 -7.63 11.35
N LYS A 170 -2.56 -8.11 10.11
CA LYS A 170 -3.24 -7.51 8.96
C LYS A 170 -4.10 -8.56 8.27
N ARG A 171 -5.37 -8.23 8.06
CA ARG A 171 -6.38 -9.09 7.45
C ARG A 171 -7.17 -8.27 6.44
N ARG A 172 -7.66 -8.89 5.37
CA ARG A 172 -8.45 -8.21 4.34
C ARG A 172 -9.40 -9.16 3.63
N LEU A 173 -10.52 -8.62 3.18
CA LEU A 173 -11.45 -9.25 2.23
C LEU A 173 -11.24 -8.64 0.86
N ALA A 174 -11.43 -9.44 -0.19
CA ALA A 174 -11.66 -8.95 -1.54
C ALA A 174 -13.18 -8.85 -1.74
N LEU A 175 -13.63 -7.70 -2.23
CA LEU A 175 -15.03 -7.38 -2.48
C LEU A 175 -15.14 -6.74 -3.86
N THR A 176 -16.26 -6.90 -4.54
CA THR A 176 -16.61 -5.99 -5.63
C THR A 176 -16.86 -4.59 -5.05
N LEU A 177 -16.70 -3.54 -5.85
CA LEU A 177 -17.03 -2.17 -5.43
C LEU A 177 -18.45 -2.03 -4.81
N PRO A 178 -19.53 -2.56 -5.42
CA PRO A 178 -20.86 -2.51 -4.80
C PRO A 178 -20.95 -3.33 -3.50
N ALA A 179 -20.36 -4.53 -3.42
CA ALA A 179 -20.32 -5.28 -2.16
C ALA A 179 -19.59 -4.51 -1.04
N ALA A 180 -18.53 -3.76 -1.38
CA ALA A 180 -17.82 -2.91 -0.43
C ALA A 180 -18.68 -1.75 0.08
N LEU A 181 -19.45 -1.09 -0.79
CA LEU A 181 -20.41 -0.05 -0.39
C LEU A 181 -21.46 -0.60 0.58
N ALA A 182 -22.10 -1.71 0.20
CA ALA A 182 -23.12 -2.36 1.01
C ALA A 182 -22.56 -2.81 2.37
N PHE A 183 -21.42 -3.49 2.40
CA PHE A 183 -20.82 -3.99 3.64
C PHE A 183 -20.37 -2.87 4.58
N VAL A 184 -19.72 -1.83 4.05
CA VAL A 184 -19.27 -0.69 4.88
C VAL A 184 -20.46 0.09 5.42
N SER A 185 -21.52 0.30 4.63
CA SER A 185 -22.72 1.02 5.08
C SER A 185 -23.52 0.30 6.17
N GLY A 186 -23.35 -1.01 6.35
CA GLY A 186 -24.02 -1.74 7.44
C GLY A 186 -24.52 -3.14 7.07
N LEU A 187 -24.59 -3.48 5.78
CA LEU A 187 -25.16 -4.75 5.34
C LEU A 187 -24.26 -5.90 5.81
N PRO A 188 -24.81 -7.02 6.35
CA PRO A 188 -23.99 -8.18 6.71
C PRO A 188 -23.16 -8.69 5.53
N TYR A 189 -21.94 -9.17 5.79
CA TYR A 189 -20.99 -9.56 4.74
C TYR A 189 -21.54 -10.63 3.81
N GLU A 190 -22.17 -11.67 4.38
CA GLU A 190 -22.76 -12.77 3.63
C GLU A 190 -23.85 -12.27 2.67
N GLN A 191 -24.63 -11.29 3.11
CA GLN A 191 -25.67 -10.66 2.32
C GLN A 191 -25.11 -9.73 1.23
N ALA A 192 -24.06 -8.96 1.52
CA ALA A 192 -23.38 -8.14 0.54
C ALA A 192 -22.70 -8.98 -0.55
N TRP A 193 -22.09 -10.09 -0.15
CA TRP A 193 -21.45 -11.04 -1.06
C TRP A 193 -22.46 -11.74 -1.95
N ALA A 194 -23.60 -12.19 -1.39
CA ALA A 194 -24.65 -12.85 -2.16
C ALA A 194 -25.27 -11.94 -3.23
N ARG A 195 -25.42 -10.65 -2.94
CA ARG A 195 -25.94 -9.66 -3.89
C ARG A 195 -24.94 -9.29 -4.99
N TRP A 196 -23.66 -9.11 -4.62
CA TRP A 196 -22.61 -8.69 -5.56
C TRP A 196 -21.34 -9.55 -5.44
N PRO A 197 -21.39 -10.81 -5.90
CA PRO A 197 -20.26 -11.74 -5.80
C PRO A 197 -19.08 -11.28 -6.65
N VAL A 198 -17.86 -11.70 -6.27
CA VAL A 198 -16.65 -11.48 -7.07
C VAL A 198 -16.62 -12.51 -8.20
N ALA A 199 -16.43 -12.08 -9.45
CA ALA A 199 -16.57 -12.90 -10.66
C ALA A 199 -15.71 -14.19 -10.67
N ASP A 200 -14.51 -14.15 -10.07
CA ASP A 200 -13.58 -15.30 -10.05
C ASP A 200 -13.69 -16.16 -8.77
N GLY A 201 -14.63 -15.85 -7.88
CA GLY A 201 -14.78 -16.54 -6.60
C GLY A 201 -15.76 -17.70 -6.71
N SER A 202 -15.27 -18.94 -6.69
CA SER A 202 -16.11 -20.06 -6.26
C SER A 202 -16.75 -19.72 -4.91
N GLU A 203 -17.99 -20.18 -4.65
CA GLU A 203 -18.67 -19.93 -3.37
C GLU A 203 -17.79 -20.31 -2.17
N GLU A 204 -16.93 -21.33 -2.36
CA GLU A 204 -15.94 -21.82 -1.41
C GLU A 204 -14.91 -20.77 -0.99
N GLY A 205 -14.52 -19.83 -1.87
CA GLY A 205 -13.50 -18.82 -1.58
C GLY A 205 -14.05 -17.59 -0.83
N GLY A 206 -15.23 -17.11 -1.22
CA GLY A 206 -15.85 -15.92 -0.64
C GLY A 206 -16.50 -16.18 0.73
N LEU A 207 -17.13 -17.34 0.91
CA LEU A 207 -17.81 -17.71 2.15
C LEU A 207 -17.00 -18.70 3.00
N ALA A 208 -15.72 -18.90 2.68
CA ALA A 208 -14.80 -19.71 3.46
C ALA A 208 -14.84 -19.30 4.96
N PRO A 209 -14.62 -20.24 5.90
CA PRO A 209 -14.53 -19.92 7.33
C PRO A 209 -13.53 -18.78 7.63
N GLY A 210 -12.41 -18.74 6.91
CA GLY A 210 -11.41 -17.68 7.02
C GLY A 210 -11.94 -16.30 6.58
N ALA A 211 -12.71 -16.23 5.50
CA ALA A 211 -13.31 -14.98 5.02
C ALA A 211 -14.38 -14.48 6.01
N ARG A 212 -15.29 -15.36 6.47
CA ARG A 212 -16.28 -15.02 7.50
C ARG A 212 -15.65 -14.55 8.80
N GLN A 213 -14.52 -15.14 9.21
CA GLN A 213 -13.77 -14.67 10.38
C GLN A 213 -13.27 -13.23 10.17
N ILE A 214 -12.66 -12.94 9.01
CA ILE A 214 -12.17 -11.58 8.70
C ILE A 214 -13.34 -10.59 8.64
N ALA A 215 -14.48 -10.99 8.07
CA ALA A 215 -15.69 -10.18 8.04
C ALA A 215 -16.18 -9.83 9.44
N ARG A 216 -16.28 -10.81 10.35
CA ARG A 216 -16.63 -10.58 11.76
C ARG A 216 -15.63 -9.65 12.46
N GLU A 217 -14.34 -9.82 12.20
CA GLU A 217 -13.30 -8.93 12.74
C GLU A 217 -13.45 -7.48 12.25
N LEU A 218 -13.82 -7.30 10.98
CA LEU A 218 -14.08 -6.00 10.36
C LEU A 218 -15.36 -5.37 10.91
N THR A 219 -16.46 -6.12 10.98
CA THR A 219 -17.73 -5.68 11.57
C THR A 219 -17.53 -5.22 13.00
N ALA A 220 -16.92 -6.05 13.85
CA ALA A 220 -16.64 -5.67 15.22
C ALA A 220 -15.74 -4.43 15.34
N ALA A 221 -14.82 -4.22 14.38
CA ALA A 221 -14.01 -3.02 14.34
C ALA A 221 -14.78 -1.79 13.85
N MET A 222 -15.68 -1.94 12.88
CA MET A 222 -16.55 -0.86 12.45
C MET A 222 -17.45 -0.41 13.60
N ASP A 223 -18.07 -1.36 14.29
CA ASP A 223 -19.01 -1.10 15.38
C ASP A 223 -18.35 -0.41 16.59
N ARG A 224 -17.08 -0.71 16.87
CA ARG A 224 -16.29 -0.02 17.92
C ARG A 224 -16.08 1.47 17.68
N TRP A 225 -16.11 1.90 16.43
CA TRP A 225 -15.76 3.26 16.01
C TRP A 225 -16.93 3.95 15.31
N LEU A 226 -18.17 3.58 15.62
CA LEU A 226 -19.33 4.29 15.09
C LEU A 226 -19.43 5.70 15.69
N PRO A 227 -19.91 6.69 14.91
CA PRO A 227 -20.20 6.60 13.48
C PRO A 227 -18.93 6.57 12.63
N LEU A 228 -18.98 5.95 11.44
CA LEU A 228 -17.86 5.92 10.50
C LEU A 228 -18.16 6.69 9.21
N VAL A 229 -17.14 7.41 8.74
CA VAL A 229 -17.13 8.16 7.48
C VAL A 229 -15.79 8.00 6.74
N PRO A 230 -15.74 8.21 5.42
CA PRO A 230 -14.52 8.48 4.67
C PRO A 230 -13.70 9.59 5.35
N SER A 231 -12.47 9.26 5.74
CA SER A 231 -11.60 10.18 6.47
C SER A 231 -10.47 10.73 5.60
N MET A 232 -9.71 9.84 4.96
CA MET A 232 -8.56 10.22 4.12
C MET A 232 -8.42 9.30 2.90
N GLY A 233 -8.33 9.90 1.72
CA GLY A 233 -7.81 9.25 0.53
C GLY A 233 -6.29 9.33 0.51
N ILE A 234 -5.59 8.24 0.20
CA ILE A 234 -4.13 8.23 0.02
C ILE A 234 -3.77 7.43 -1.22
N ALA A 235 -3.01 8.04 -2.12
CA ALA A 235 -2.56 7.41 -3.34
C ALA A 235 -1.04 7.48 -3.49
N CYS A 236 -0.44 6.45 -4.09
CA CYS A 236 0.98 6.40 -4.43
C CYS A 236 1.22 5.44 -5.60
N ASP A 237 2.34 5.61 -6.27
CA ASP A 237 2.83 4.66 -7.26
C ASP A 237 3.85 3.77 -6.59
N ARG A 238 3.58 2.47 -6.58
CA ARG A 238 4.45 1.49 -5.96
C ARG A 238 5.22 0.72 -6.99
N GLU A 239 6.53 0.68 -6.84
CA GLU A 239 7.40 -0.29 -7.50
C GLU A 239 7.90 -1.30 -6.47
N ALA A 240 7.72 -2.59 -6.75
CA ALA A 240 8.10 -3.67 -5.85
C ALA A 240 9.23 -4.49 -6.46
N TRP A 241 10.21 -4.83 -5.62
CA TRP A 241 11.40 -5.57 -6.01
C TRP A 241 11.57 -6.80 -5.12
N ALA A 242 11.96 -7.90 -5.76
CA ALA A 242 12.32 -9.15 -5.12
C ALA A 242 13.60 -9.69 -5.77
N TYR A 243 14.22 -10.70 -5.16
CA TYR A 243 15.23 -11.47 -5.89
C TYR A 243 14.60 -12.00 -7.18
N ALA A 244 15.30 -11.82 -8.31
CA ALA A 244 14.92 -12.51 -9.53
C ALA A 244 14.83 -13.99 -9.19
N ALA A 245 13.75 -14.66 -9.61
CA ALA A 245 13.73 -16.11 -9.54
C ALA A 245 14.93 -16.58 -10.34
N ALA A 246 15.98 -17.08 -9.66
CA ALA A 246 16.89 -18.00 -10.31
C ALA A 246 15.98 -19.08 -10.88
N ASP A 247 16.07 -19.31 -12.19
CA ASP A 247 15.22 -20.23 -12.94
C ASP A 247 14.78 -21.40 -12.05
N ALA A 248 13.47 -21.63 -12.00
CA ALA A 248 12.88 -22.77 -11.33
C ALA A 248 13.73 -23.99 -11.66
N PHE A 249 14.50 -24.46 -10.68
CA PHE A 249 15.34 -25.64 -10.84
C PHE A 249 14.37 -26.82 -10.84
N GLU A 250 13.80 -27.12 -12.00
CA GLU A 250 13.14 -28.38 -12.28
C GLU A 250 14.19 -29.48 -12.12
N GLY A 251 14.13 -30.18 -10.99
CA GLY A 251 14.59 -31.56 -10.92
C GLY A 251 13.39 -32.46 -11.21
N GLY A 252 13.48 -33.27 -12.28
CA GLY A 252 12.56 -34.38 -12.50
C GLY A 252 12.39 -34.80 -13.97
N ASP A 253 13.32 -35.63 -14.45
CA ASP A 253 13.26 -36.64 -15.52
C ASP A 253 11.95 -36.80 -16.36
N GLY A 254 12.11 -36.80 -17.70
CA GLY A 254 11.05 -37.21 -18.64
C GLY A 254 11.34 -36.88 -20.11
N THR A 255 12.14 -37.72 -20.77
CA THR A 255 12.33 -37.92 -22.23
C THR A 255 11.51 -37.11 -23.27
N GLY A 256 12.21 -36.46 -24.23
CA GLY A 256 11.77 -36.42 -25.65
C GLY A 256 11.74 -35.09 -26.41
N GLY A 257 12.75 -34.83 -27.25
CA GLY A 257 12.53 -34.45 -28.67
C GLY A 257 12.34 -32.97 -29.12
N ARG A 258 13.47 -32.34 -29.52
CA ARG A 258 13.72 -31.45 -30.70
C ARG A 258 12.92 -30.14 -30.93
N GLY A 259 13.68 -29.04 -30.98
CA GLY A 259 13.36 -27.84 -31.78
C GLY A 259 14.11 -26.59 -31.32
N GLY A 260 15.28 -26.31 -31.90
CA GLY A 260 16.21 -25.29 -31.42
C GLY A 260 16.04 -23.87 -31.98
N ILE A 261 16.58 -22.90 -31.24
CA ILE A 261 17.11 -21.63 -31.76
C ILE A 261 18.47 -21.38 -31.06
N LYS A 262 19.50 -21.03 -31.85
CA LYS A 262 20.90 -20.91 -31.44
C LYS A 262 21.23 -19.56 -30.81
N ALA A 263 21.97 -19.65 -29.70
CA ALA A 263 22.93 -18.76 -29.05
C ALA A 263 23.23 -17.34 -29.60
N ALA A 264 23.22 -16.38 -28.68
CA ALA A 264 24.25 -15.35 -28.59
C ALA A 264 24.70 -15.20 -27.12
N GLY A 265 25.97 -15.55 -26.83
CA GLY A 265 26.72 -15.14 -25.64
C GLY A 265 26.40 -15.82 -24.30
N SER A 266 26.82 -17.06 -24.10
CA SER A 266 26.81 -17.73 -22.80
C SER A 266 27.80 -17.06 -21.83
N PHE A 267 27.30 -16.31 -20.84
CA PHE A 267 28.06 -16.12 -19.61
C PHE A 267 28.03 -17.45 -18.85
N ASP A 268 29.14 -18.17 -18.89
CA ASP A 268 29.30 -19.44 -18.20
C ASP A 268 29.28 -19.22 -16.68
N LEU A 269 28.14 -19.52 -16.06
CA LEU A 269 27.94 -19.56 -14.61
C LEU A 269 27.79 -21.01 -14.12
N ALA A 270 28.43 -21.98 -14.77
CA ALA A 270 28.54 -23.31 -14.19
C ALA A 270 29.45 -23.25 -12.94
N PRO A 271 29.01 -23.76 -11.77
CA PRO A 271 29.86 -23.79 -10.59
C PRO A 271 31.07 -24.70 -10.85
N ARG A 272 32.27 -24.14 -10.69
CA ARG A 272 33.53 -24.84 -11.01
C ARG A 272 33.90 -25.94 -10.01
N SER A 273 33.15 -26.09 -8.91
CA SER A 273 33.33 -27.16 -7.93
C SER A 273 32.10 -27.41 -7.06
N ALA A 274 32.04 -28.57 -6.42
CA ALA A 274 31.08 -28.87 -5.33
C ALA A 274 31.22 -27.91 -4.13
N PHE A 275 32.38 -27.25 -3.99
CA PHE A 275 32.64 -26.24 -2.97
C PHE A 275 31.95 -24.90 -3.28
N ASP A 276 31.72 -24.57 -4.57
CA ASP A 276 30.97 -23.37 -4.98
C ASP A 276 29.45 -23.55 -4.85
N ALA A 277 28.93 -24.78 -4.96
CA ALA A 277 27.51 -25.06 -4.72
C ALA A 277 27.09 -24.77 -3.26
N ALA A 278 28.04 -24.85 -2.31
CA ALA A 278 27.84 -24.50 -0.90
C ALA A 278 27.83 -22.98 -0.62
N ARG A 279 28.13 -22.13 -1.62
CA ARG A 279 28.15 -20.66 -1.55
C ARG A 279 26.88 -20.00 -2.10
N ARG A 280 25.76 -20.72 -2.19
CA ARG A 280 24.46 -20.08 -2.41
C ARG A 280 24.29 -18.95 -1.37
N PRO A 281 23.87 -17.74 -1.75
CA PRO A 281 23.85 -16.64 -0.80
C PRO A 281 22.97 -17.01 0.38
N VAL A 282 23.54 -16.97 1.59
CA VAL A 282 22.85 -17.20 2.88
C VAL A 282 21.98 -15.98 3.23
N PHE A 283 21.30 -15.42 2.24
CA PHE A 283 20.47 -14.24 2.39
C PHE A 283 19.01 -14.64 2.31
N ASP A 284 18.19 -13.91 3.07
CA ASP A 284 16.75 -14.13 3.14
C ASP A 284 16.13 -14.10 1.74
N PRO A 285 15.68 -15.24 1.17
CA PRO A 285 15.04 -15.27 -0.14
C PRO A 285 13.71 -14.50 -0.15
N GLY A 286 13.17 -14.21 1.04
CA GLY A 286 12.00 -13.37 1.26
C GLY A 286 12.29 -11.87 1.36
N LEU A 287 13.52 -11.41 1.11
CA LEU A 287 13.82 -9.97 1.07
C LEU A 287 12.99 -9.30 -0.03
N ARG A 288 12.28 -8.24 0.34
CA ARG A 288 11.53 -7.40 -0.60
C ARG A 288 11.77 -5.94 -0.33
N LEU A 289 11.95 -5.18 -1.40
CA LEU A 289 11.99 -3.72 -1.37
C LEU A 289 10.73 -3.19 -2.06
N THR A 290 10.16 -2.12 -1.55
CA THR A 290 9.15 -1.37 -2.29
C THR A 290 9.41 0.11 -2.20
N PHE A 291 9.33 0.80 -3.33
CA PHE A 291 9.40 2.25 -3.43
C PHE A 291 7.98 2.79 -3.62
N ASP A 292 7.53 3.67 -2.74
CA ASP A 292 6.29 4.42 -2.90
C ASP A 292 6.60 5.87 -3.31
N ASP A 293 6.26 6.20 -4.54
CA ASP A 293 6.43 7.52 -5.17
C ASP A 293 5.12 8.29 -5.22
N GLY A 294 5.22 9.60 -5.46
CA GLY A 294 4.05 10.45 -5.72
C GLY A 294 2.99 10.32 -4.63
N LEU A 295 3.45 10.20 -3.37
CA LEU A 295 2.58 9.91 -2.25
C LEU A 295 1.76 11.15 -1.90
N VAL A 296 0.47 11.09 -2.19
CA VAL A 296 -0.49 12.20 -2.04
C VAL A 296 -1.66 11.79 -1.15
N TYR A 297 -2.36 12.78 -0.59
CA TYR A 297 -3.57 12.58 0.20
C TYR A 297 -4.69 13.54 -0.20
N LEU A 298 -5.93 13.13 0.08
CA LEU A 298 -7.13 13.96 0.04
C LEU A 298 -7.80 13.89 1.41
N ASP A 299 -8.13 15.06 1.97
CA ASP A 299 -9.01 15.16 3.12
C ASP A 299 -10.46 14.88 2.69
N CYS A 300 -11.04 13.75 3.09
CA CYS A 300 -12.38 13.36 2.66
C CYS A 300 -13.51 14.15 3.34
N HIS A 301 -13.22 14.96 4.37
CA HIS A 301 -14.20 15.93 4.88
C HIS A 301 -14.30 17.15 3.96
N GLN A 302 -13.32 17.34 3.07
CA GLN A 302 -13.32 18.32 2.00
C GLN A 302 -13.19 17.59 0.65
N PRO A 303 -14.19 16.80 0.23
CA PRO A 303 -14.05 15.85 -0.88
C PRO A 303 -13.78 16.52 -2.24
N LYS A 304 -14.01 17.84 -2.37
CA LYS A 304 -13.73 18.65 -3.56
C LYS A 304 -12.36 19.35 -3.51
N ALA A 305 -11.62 19.22 -2.41
CA ALA A 305 -10.28 19.78 -2.29
C ALA A 305 -9.28 19.08 -3.23
N PRO A 306 -8.18 19.74 -3.61
CA PRO A 306 -7.13 19.09 -4.37
C PRO A 306 -6.41 18.02 -3.55
N TRP A 307 -5.82 17.04 -4.24
CA TRP A 307 -4.90 16.09 -3.62
C TRP A 307 -3.56 16.78 -3.34
N LEU A 308 -3.05 16.64 -2.12
CA LEU A 308 -1.84 17.31 -1.67
C LEU A 308 -0.70 16.30 -1.41
N PRO A 309 0.58 16.69 -1.62
CA PRO A 309 1.71 15.83 -1.31
C PRO A 309 1.83 15.49 0.18
N ILE A 310 2.19 14.24 0.49
CA ILE A 310 2.66 13.82 1.82
C ILE A 310 4.19 13.94 1.92
N ILE A 311 4.88 13.73 0.80
CA ILE A 311 6.34 13.87 0.63
C ILE A 311 6.61 14.71 -0.61
N ALA A 312 7.84 15.21 -0.76
CA ALA A 312 8.20 15.98 -1.95
C ALA A 312 8.13 15.09 -3.21
N SER A 313 7.91 15.72 -4.37
CA SER A 313 7.68 15.01 -5.63
C SER A 313 8.87 14.18 -6.13
N ASP A 314 10.08 14.56 -5.71
CA ASP A 314 11.36 13.92 -5.99
C ASP A 314 11.79 12.92 -4.89
N GLU A 315 10.96 12.72 -3.87
CA GLU A 315 11.20 11.79 -2.79
C GLU A 315 10.38 10.50 -2.92
N ALA A 316 10.92 9.43 -2.35
CA ALA A 316 10.29 8.13 -2.27
C ALA A 316 10.30 7.58 -0.83
N ILE A 317 9.31 6.76 -0.50
CA ILE A 317 9.35 5.93 0.71
C ILE A 317 9.81 4.52 0.33
N LEU A 318 11.03 4.16 0.73
CA LEU A 318 11.54 2.79 0.65
C LEU A 318 11.03 1.99 1.86
N GLU A 319 10.38 0.87 1.61
CA GLU A 319 10.02 -0.13 2.61
C GLU A 319 10.82 -1.42 2.36
N ILE A 320 11.63 -1.81 3.33
CA ILE A 320 12.45 -3.04 3.32
C ILE A 320 11.76 -4.08 4.20
N LYS A 321 11.50 -5.26 3.64
CA LYS A 321 10.93 -6.41 4.35
C LYS A 321 11.89 -7.57 4.31
N SER A 322 12.36 -8.00 5.48
CA SER A 322 13.22 -9.16 5.60
C SER A 322 12.86 -10.03 6.80
N ALA A 323 12.94 -11.35 6.65
CA ALA A 323 12.87 -12.35 7.72
C ALA A 323 14.22 -12.55 8.44
N GLY A 324 15.33 -12.15 7.81
CA GLY A 324 16.69 -12.37 8.31
C GLY A 324 17.54 -11.10 8.37
N PRO A 325 18.86 -11.24 8.57
CA PRO A 325 19.79 -10.12 8.48
C PRO A 325 19.82 -9.56 7.05
N TYR A 326 20.11 -8.26 6.93
CA TYR A 326 20.25 -7.62 5.62
C TYR A 326 21.52 -8.13 4.92
N PRO A 327 21.47 -8.36 3.59
CA PRO A 327 22.66 -8.75 2.84
C PRO A 327 23.72 -7.63 2.87
N PRO A 328 25.03 -7.96 2.78
CA PRO A 328 26.12 -6.99 2.86
C PRO A 328 25.99 -5.82 1.89
N TRP A 329 25.56 -6.07 0.65
CA TRP A 329 25.35 -4.99 -0.34
C TRP A 329 24.34 -3.95 0.17
N LEU A 330 23.27 -4.39 0.83
CA LEU A 330 22.22 -3.52 1.36
C LEU A 330 22.71 -2.77 2.59
N VAL A 331 23.46 -3.45 3.48
CA VAL A 331 24.06 -2.81 4.66
C VAL A 331 25.07 -1.74 4.25
N THR A 332 25.99 -2.06 3.34
CA THR A 332 26.96 -1.13 2.78
C THR A 332 26.23 0.04 2.13
N MET A 333 25.21 -0.24 1.32
CA MET A 333 24.50 0.83 0.61
C MET A 333 23.79 1.81 1.56
N LEU A 334 23.04 1.28 2.53
CA LEU A 334 22.35 2.11 3.52
C LEU A 334 23.35 2.93 4.36
N SER A 335 24.51 2.35 4.68
CA SER A 335 25.54 3.01 5.48
C SER A 335 26.26 4.12 4.71
N THR A 336 26.69 3.85 3.47
CA THR A 336 27.39 4.79 2.59
C THR A 336 26.57 6.05 2.34
N HIS A 337 25.26 5.90 2.05
CA HIS A 337 24.37 7.05 1.85
C HIS A 337 23.74 7.60 3.13
N ARG A 338 24.06 7.04 4.30
CA ARG A 338 23.48 7.45 5.60
C ARG A 338 21.94 7.44 5.58
N ILE A 339 21.38 6.37 5.02
CA ILE A 339 19.95 6.11 4.91
C ILE A 339 19.50 5.42 6.20
N TYR A 340 18.96 6.21 7.13
CA TYR A 340 18.47 5.69 8.41
C TYR A 340 16.97 5.45 8.39
N SER A 341 16.53 4.45 9.14
CA SER A 341 15.10 4.14 9.25
C SER A 341 14.36 5.23 10.02
N ALA A 342 13.15 5.56 9.58
CA ALA A 342 12.26 6.49 10.27
C ALA A 342 10.89 5.83 10.52
N SER A 343 10.23 6.19 11.62
CA SER A 343 8.84 5.79 11.83
C SER A 343 7.93 6.60 10.91
N PHE A 344 7.47 6.01 9.81
CA PHE A 344 6.56 6.65 8.87
C PHE A 344 5.23 5.89 8.78
N THR A 345 4.11 6.62 8.85
CA THR A 345 2.78 6.04 8.53
C THR A 345 2.04 6.98 7.60
N LYS A 346 1.65 6.49 6.42
CA LYS A 346 0.92 7.27 5.42
C LYS A 346 -0.28 8.01 6.02
N TYR A 347 -1.15 7.29 6.72
CA TYR A 347 -2.37 7.87 7.32
C TYR A 347 -2.07 8.88 8.45
N GLY A 348 -1.08 8.60 9.30
CA GLY A 348 -0.71 9.54 10.38
C GLY A 348 -0.08 10.82 9.83
N SER A 349 0.75 10.71 8.80
CA SER A 349 1.35 11.86 8.13
C SER A 349 0.28 12.72 7.44
N ALA A 350 -0.65 12.10 6.69
CA ALA A 350 -1.77 12.79 6.06
C ALA A 350 -2.65 13.51 7.09
N TYR A 351 -3.01 12.84 8.19
CA TYR A 351 -3.77 13.43 9.29
C TYR A 351 -3.08 14.66 9.88
N GLN A 352 -1.77 14.57 10.17
CA GLN A 352 -1.00 15.69 10.70
C GLN A 352 -0.91 16.87 9.73
N LEU A 353 -0.71 16.61 8.43
CA LEU A 353 -0.68 17.66 7.41
C LEU A 353 -2.02 18.38 7.27
N ALA A 354 -3.13 17.64 7.32
CA ALA A 354 -4.48 18.21 7.25
C ALA A 354 -4.85 19.02 8.50
N HIS A 355 -4.38 18.61 9.69
CA HIS A 355 -4.77 19.24 10.97
C HIS A 355 -3.85 20.38 11.42
N CYS A 356 -2.55 20.31 11.15
CA CYS A 356 -1.58 21.27 11.69
C CYS A 356 -1.23 22.40 10.70
N GLY A 357 -1.86 22.43 9.52
CA GLY A 357 -1.33 23.18 8.37
C GLY A 357 0.06 22.68 7.98
N HIS A 358 0.64 23.22 6.91
CA HIS A 358 1.98 22.88 6.43
C HIS A 358 3.11 23.36 7.38
N ASN A 359 2.93 23.27 8.70
CA ASN A 359 4.01 23.41 9.64
C ASN A 359 4.85 22.13 9.59
N GLY A 360 5.78 22.13 8.64
CA GLY A 360 6.76 21.06 8.42
C GLY A 360 7.45 20.73 9.74
N LYS A 361 6.95 19.71 10.44
CA LYS A 361 7.73 19.03 11.46
C LYS A 361 8.98 18.53 10.75
N LYS A 362 10.09 19.24 10.94
CA LYS A 362 11.43 18.78 10.57
C LYS A 362 11.57 17.39 11.14
N TRP A 363 11.67 16.42 10.25
CA TRP A 363 12.00 15.04 10.59
C TRP A 363 13.37 15.09 11.26
N THR A 364 13.42 14.89 12.57
CA THR A 364 14.70 14.77 13.26
C THR A 364 15.28 13.41 12.86
N LYS A 365 16.29 13.46 11.98
CA LYS A 365 17.19 12.33 11.71
C LYS A 365 17.78 11.94 13.06
N VAL A 366 17.38 10.79 13.61
CA VAL A 366 17.91 10.33 14.90
C VAL A 366 19.42 10.09 14.71
N GLY A 367 20.23 10.86 15.46
CA GLY A 367 21.68 10.67 15.56
C GLY A 367 22.53 11.44 14.55
N ARG A 368 22.64 12.77 14.73
CA ARG A 368 23.90 13.46 14.41
C ARG A 368 24.61 13.67 15.74
N VAL A 369 25.47 12.74 16.15
CA VAL A 369 26.43 13.04 17.22
C VAL A 369 27.35 14.11 16.65
N SER A 370 27.22 15.32 17.18
CA SER A 370 28.10 16.45 16.87
C SER A 370 29.47 16.17 17.47
N SER A 371 30.42 15.64 16.70
CA SER A 371 31.82 15.67 17.08
C SER A 371 32.37 17.08 16.83
N ARG A 372 32.10 17.98 17.77
CA ARG A 372 32.93 19.17 18.03
C ARG A 372 33.07 19.32 19.54
N ALA A 373 34.10 18.68 20.08
CA ALA A 373 34.79 19.16 21.25
C ALA A 373 36.26 19.30 20.81
N SER A 374 36.64 20.55 20.56
CA SER A 374 38.02 21.01 20.59
C SER A 374 38.64 20.64 21.92
N LEU A 375 39.72 19.86 21.91
CA LEU A 375 40.69 19.85 22.98
C LEU A 375 41.65 21.01 22.69
N GLY A 376 41.80 21.88 23.70
CA GLY A 376 42.75 22.98 23.69
C GLY A 376 44.15 22.56 24.08
#